data_AF-A0A7W9CCT6-F1
#
_entry.id   AF-A0A7W9CCT6-F1
#
_cell.length_a   1.000
_cell.length_b   1.000
_cell.length_c   1.000
_cell.angle_alpha   90.00
_cell.angle_beta   90.00
_cell.angle_gamma   90.00
#
_symmetry.space_group_name_H-M   'P 1'
#
loop_
_entity.id
_entity.type
_entity.pdbx_description
1 polymer ?
#
loop_
_entity_poly.entity_id
_entity_poly.type
_entity_poly.pdbx_seq_one_letter_code
_entity_poly.pdbx_strand_id
1 'polypeptide(L)'
;MSKTTTIHPTNPLTWKQADDDVHVATRDGEFAGFVEFDTDRHLVRDSRGTEIGSFTTLADARQALEGSTCRRRRSFAQTMRGHLRRVRF
;
A
#
# COMPACT_ATOMS: atom_id res chain seq x y z
N MET A 1 -35.35 -8.88 -14.73
CA MET A 1 -33.95 -8.54 -15.04
C MET A 1 -33.36 -7.82 -13.83
N SER A 2 -32.54 -8.51 -13.03
CA SER A 2 -31.86 -7.88 -11.88
C SER A 2 -30.49 -8.53 -11.74
N LYS A 3 -29.47 -8.00 -12.43
CA LYS A 3 -28.08 -8.38 -12.14
C LYS A 3 -27.64 -7.58 -10.92
N THR A 4 -27.95 -8.08 -9.73
CA THR A 4 -27.28 -7.67 -8.49
C THR A 4 -25.87 -8.23 -8.53
N THR A 5 -24.97 -7.52 -9.22
CA THR A 5 -23.54 -7.75 -9.07
C THR A 5 -23.20 -7.29 -7.66
N THR A 6 -23.13 -8.25 -6.73
CA THR A 6 -22.52 -8.07 -5.42
C THR A 6 -21.10 -7.59 -5.65
N ILE A 7 -20.91 -6.27 -5.65
CA ILE A 7 -19.62 -5.63 -5.45
C ILE A 7 -19.15 -6.15 -4.09
N HIS A 8 -18.30 -7.18 -4.11
CA HIS A 8 -17.54 -7.57 -2.94
C HIS A 8 -16.92 -6.29 -2.41
N PRO A 9 -17.20 -5.87 -1.15
CA PRO A 9 -16.52 -4.74 -0.56
C PRO A 9 -15.04 -5.12 -0.48
N THR A 10 -14.31 -4.78 -1.53
CA THR A 10 -12.87 -4.89 -1.57
C THR A 10 -12.45 -3.77 -0.65
N ASN A 11 -12.37 -4.04 0.67
CA ASN A 11 -12.13 -3.02 1.70
C ASN A 11 -11.05 -2.06 1.17
N PRO A 12 -11.40 -0.83 0.75
CA PRO A 12 -10.47 0.00 0.02
C PRO A 12 -9.35 0.43 0.97
N LEU A 13 -8.18 0.71 0.40
CA LEU A 13 -7.12 1.34 1.18
C LEU A 13 -7.58 2.73 1.61
N THR A 14 -7.59 2.95 2.91
CA THR A 14 -7.72 4.27 3.52
C THR A 14 -6.37 4.96 3.43
N TRP A 15 -6.32 6.11 2.77
CA TRP A 15 -5.11 6.90 2.61
C TRP A 15 -5.11 8.05 3.61
N LYS A 16 -4.03 8.18 4.38
CA LYS A 16 -3.80 9.30 5.29
C LYS A 16 -2.47 9.95 4.96
N GLN A 17 -2.48 11.27 4.81
CA GLN A 17 -1.25 12.04 4.65
C GLN A 17 -0.50 12.05 5.99
N ALA A 18 0.75 11.62 5.99
CA ALA A 18 1.62 11.60 7.15
C ALA A 18 2.61 12.77 7.16
N ASP A 19 2.99 13.24 5.97
CA ASP A 19 3.86 14.39 5.74
C ASP A 19 3.51 15.03 4.38
N ASP A 20 4.17 16.13 3.99
CA ASP A 20 3.89 16.84 2.73
C ASP A 20 4.04 15.88 1.53
N ASP A 21 5.10 15.07 1.57
CA ASP A 21 5.44 14.12 0.52
C ASP A 21 5.06 12.66 0.84
N VAL A 22 4.51 12.37 2.02
CA VAL A 22 4.31 10.99 2.48
C VAL A 22 2.83 10.68 2.74
N HIS A 23 2.35 9.62 2.10
CA HIS A 23 0.99 9.11 2.22
C HIS A 23 0.98 7.67 2.72
N VAL A 24 0.36 7.42 3.87
CA VAL A 24 0.20 6.10 4.46
C VAL A 24 -1.10 5.46 3.99
N ALA A 25 -1.02 4.18 3.63
CA ALA A 25 -2.17 3.36 3.30
C ALA A 25 -2.49 2.38 4.44
N THR A 26 -3.73 2.40 4.89
CA THR A 26 -4.26 1.51 5.92
C THR A 26 -5.48 0.79 5.37
N ARG A 27 -5.58 -0.52 5.57
CA ARG A 27 -6.72 -1.32 5.14
C ARG A 27 -7.31 -2.02 6.34
N ASP A 28 -8.59 -1.78 6.63
CA ASP A 28 -9.28 -2.43 7.76
C ASP A 28 -8.56 -2.21 9.11
N GLY A 29 -7.93 -1.05 9.30
CA GLY A 29 -7.11 -0.75 10.48
C GLY A 29 -5.69 -1.34 10.45
N GLU A 30 -5.32 -2.12 9.44
CA GLU A 30 -3.97 -2.65 9.25
C GLU A 30 -3.12 -1.77 8.33
N PHE A 31 -1.88 -1.49 8.72
CA PHE A 31 -0.93 -0.77 7.87
C PHE A 31 -0.55 -1.61 6.64
N ALA A 32 -0.95 -1.15 5.45
CA ALA A 32 -0.70 -1.85 4.20
C ALA A 32 0.62 -1.41 3.54
N GLY A 33 1.02 -0.16 3.76
CA GLY A 33 2.23 0.41 3.20
C GLY A 33 2.14 1.93 3.13
N PHE A 34 3.04 2.54 2.37
CA PHE A 34 3.08 3.97 2.17
C PHE A 34 3.60 4.32 0.79
N VAL A 35 3.25 5.51 0.35
CA VAL A 35 3.76 6.14 -0.86
C VAL A 35 4.49 7.40 -0.45
N GLU A 36 5.74 7.50 -0.86
CA GLU A 36 6.58 8.66 -0.66
C GLU A 36 6.78 9.32 -2.03
N PHE A 37 6.55 10.62 -2.12
CA PHE A 37 6.94 11.39 -3.27
C PHE A 37 8.40 11.80 -3.10
N ASP A 38 9.25 11.34 -4.01
CA ASP A 38 10.55 11.93 -4.26
C ASP A 38 10.41 13.00 -5.35
N THR A 39 11.43 13.83 -5.52
CA THR A 39 11.58 14.92 -6.50
C THR A 39 10.72 14.84 -7.77
N ASP A 40 10.63 13.68 -8.42
CA ASP A 40 9.84 13.47 -9.65
C ASP A 40 8.93 12.22 -9.60
N ARG A 41 9.05 11.37 -8.57
CA ARG A 41 8.44 10.03 -8.59
C ARG A 41 7.83 9.63 -7.26
N HIS A 42 6.69 8.95 -7.36
CA HIS A 42 6.03 8.30 -6.24
C HIS A 42 6.61 6.90 -6.00
N LEU A 43 7.40 6.76 -4.95
CA LEU A 43 7.94 5.50 -4.46
C LEU A 43 6.90 4.79 -3.60
N VAL A 44 6.49 3.61 -4.01
CA VAL A 44 5.56 2.75 -3.26
C VAL A 44 6.35 1.75 -2.45
N ARG A 45 6.10 1.71 -1.14
CA ARG A 45 6.67 0.70 -0.25
C ARG A 45 5.59 -0.07 0.48
N ASP A 46 5.79 -1.38 0.63
CA ASP A 46 4.90 -2.24 1.39
C ASP A 46 5.06 -2.01 2.91
N SER A 47 4.17 -2.62 3.70
CA SER A 47 4.24 -2.66 5.16
C SER A 47 5.62 -3.02 5.77
N ARG A 48 6.46 -3.78 5.06
CA ARG A 48 7.81 -4.19 5.46
C ARG A 48 8.91 -3.25 4.98
N GLY A 49 8.56 -2.20 4.24
CA GLY A 49 9.51 -1.28 3.62
C GLY A 49 10.12 -1.81 2.32
N THR A 50 9.58 -2.88 1.74
CA THR A 50 10.01 -3.36 0.42
C THR A 50 9.48 -2.40 -0.64
N GLU A 51 10.36 -1.92 -1.50
CA GLU A 51 9.96 -1.14 -2.66
C GLU A 51 9.16 -2.01 -3.63
N ILE A 52 7.92 -1.60 -3.90
CA ILE A 52 7.04 -2.23 -4.90
C ILE A 52 7.33 -1.64 -6.28
N GLY A 53 7.66 -0.35 -6.33
CA GLY A 53 8.04 0.34 -7.56
C GLY A 53 8.01 1.86 -7.40
N SER A 54 8.45 2.55 -8.44
CA SER A 54 8.35 4.01 -8.58
C SER A 54 7.41 4.35 -9.73
N PHE A 55 6.55 5.34 -9.52
CA PHE A 55 5.48 5.69 -10.45
C PHE A 55 5.42 7.20 -10.64
N THR A 56 5.04 7.65 -11.83
CA THR A 56 4.94 9.08 -12.15
C THR A 56 3.71 9.74 -11.53
N THR A 57 2.69 8.95 -11.16
CA THR A 57 1.46 9.50 -10.55
C THR A 57 1.09 8.77 -9.27
N LEU A 58 0.52 9.53 -8.33
CA LEU A 58 0.01 8.98 -7.08
C LEU A 58 -1.10 7.95 -7.31
N ALA A 59 -1.94 8.13 -8.34
CA ALA A 59 -3.02 7.17 -8.64
C ALA A 59 -2.46 5.79 -9.02
N ASP A 60 -1.43 5.77 -9.87
CA ASP A 60 -0.77 4.53 -10.31
C ASP A 60 -0.06 3.84 -9.13
N ALA A 61 0.64 4.63 -8.32
CA ALA A 61 1.26 4.19 -7.07
C ALA A 61 0.25 3.52 -6.11
N ARG A 62 -0.92 4.14 -5.91
CA ARG A 62 -1.99 3.62 -5.05
C ARG A 62 -2.55 2.30 -5.60
N GLN A 63 -2.76 2.21 -6.91
CA GLN A 63 -3.27 1.00 -7.57
C GLN A 63 -2.27 -0.16 -7.47
N ALA A 64 -0.98 0.12 -7.65
CA ALA A 64 0.08 -0.87 -7.49
C ALA A 64 0.13 -1.44 -6.06
N LEU A 65 -0.01 -0.58 -5.04
CA LEU A 65 -0.10 -1.02 -3.64
C LEU A 65 -1.35 -1.86 -3.36
N GLU A 66 -2.49 -1.47 -3.93
CA GLU A 66 -3.75 -2.21 -3.80
C GLU A 66 -3.65 -3.62 -4.42
N GLY A 67 -3.10 -3.72 -5.62
CA GLY A 67 -2.87 -4.99 -6.32
C GLY A 67 -1.90 -5.90 -5.57
N SER A 68 -0.83 -5.33 -5.02
CA SER A 68 0.18 -6.05 -4.23
C SER A 68 -0.39 -6.57 -2.91
N THR A 69 -1.21 -5.78 -2.23
CA THR A 69 -1.90 -6.17 -0.99
C THR A 69 -2.94 -7.26 -1.23
N CYS A 70 -3.65 -7.22 -2.38
CA CYS A 70 -4.59 -8.27 -2.77
C CYS A 70 -3.89 -9.61 -3.06
N ARG A 71 -2.73 -9.57 -3.74
CA ARG A 71 -1.88 -10.76 -3.93
C ARG A 71 -1.36 -11.30 -2.59
N ARG A 72 -1.02 -10.40 -1.66
CA ARG A 72 -0.57 -10.73 -0.31
C ARG A 72 -1.64 -11.47 0.49
N ARG A 73 -2.93 -11.06 0.55
CA ARG A 73 -3.96 -11.84 1.30
C ARG A 73 -4.11 -13.29 0.81
N ARG A 74 -3.82 -13.58 -0.46
CA ARG A 74 -3.77 -14.96 -0.98
C ARG A 74 -2.52 -15.74 -0.54
N SER A 75 -1.49 -15.04 -0.03
CA SER A 75 -0.20 -15.60 0.39
C SER A 75 0.16 -15.34 1.87
N PHE A 76 -0.62 -14.52 2.61
CA PHE A 76 -0.34 -14.06 3.97
C PHE A 76 -0.86 -14.97 5.09
N ALA A 77 -1.04 -16.24 4.79
CA ALA A 77 -0.95 -17.28 5.82
C ALA A 77 0.51 -17.49 6.30
N GLN A 78 1.50 -16.79 5.73
CA GLN A 78 2.93 -17.03 5.98
C GLN A 78 3.69 -15.75 6.35
N THR A 79 4.13 -15.73 7.62
CA THR A 79 5.39 -15.11 8.06
C THR A 79 5.35 -13.61 8.44
N MET A 80 4.72 -13.28 9.57
CA MET A 80 5.17 -12.15 10.39
C MET A 80 6.48 -12.53 11.09
N ARG A 81 7.59 -11.81 10.84
CA ARG A 81 8.74 -11.58 11.76
C ARG A 81 9.90 -10.86 11.05
N GLY A 82 10.37 -9.75 11.63
CA GLY A 82 11.61 -9.03 11.30
C GLY A 82 11.45 -8.01 10.16
N HIS A 83 12.02 -6.79 10.18
CA HIS A 83 13.11 -6.25 11.00
C HIS A 83 13.11 -4.71 10.79
N LEU A 84 12.57 -3.92 11.73
CA LEU A 84 12.74 -2.46 11.73
C LEU A 84 14.11 -2.14 12.32
N ARG A 85 15.05 -1.69 11.48
CA ARG A 85 16.27 -1.00 11.92
C ARG A 85 16.51 0.20 11.00
N ARG A 86 15.99 1.35 11.44
CA ARG A 86 16.41 2.68 10.99
C ARG A 86 17.59 3.08 11.87
N VAL A 87 18.78 3.22 11.30
CA VAL A 87 19.88 4.00 11.91
C VAL A 87 20.50 4.81 10.77
N ARG A 88 20.27 6.12 10.80
CA ARG A 88 21.06 7.11 10.06
C ARG A 88 22.03 7.70 11.09
N PHE A 89 23.33 7.65 10.82
CA PHE A 89 24.35 8.51 11.42
C PHE A 89 24.92 9.37 10.29
#